data_AF-A0A962G5G0-F1
#
_entry.id   AF-A0A962G5G0-F1
#
_cell.length_a   1.000
_cell.length_b   1.000
_cell.length_c   1.000
_cell.angle_alpha   90.00
_cell.angle_beta   90.00
_cell.angle_gamma   90.00
#
_symmetry.space_group_name_H-M   'P 1'
#
loop_
_entity.id
_entity.type
_entity.pdbx_description
1 polymer ?
#
loop_
_entity_poly.entity_id
_entity_poly.type
_entity_poly.pdbx_seq_one_letter_code
_entity_poly.pdbx_strand_id
1 'polypeptide(L)'
;MKSNLAIVALLASMILPLTACDQVDPEAELAQRRQARVEAEVEKQYHNFEQLLASGRADLALNIADHVLKTYPNSKLAPKFKEKVEPLRAQIVAERETRRLDELWVYHDEDDAEAGGRVRTAYLFAKDPIGPAEAGMEAPRARLVLRRHPQWGDDVYLLSERGPFSCGNPCELQVQFDDGEVRTVPGEIPETGEHAIFVKDF
;
A
#
# COMPACT_ATOMS: atom_id res chain seq x y z
N MET A 1 76.42 -37.95 -74.19
CA MET A 1 77.17 -37.68 -72.94
C MET A 1 76.17 -37.64 -71.79
N LYS A 2 76.35 -38.53 -70.80
CA LYS A 2 75.73 -38.59 -69.44
C LYS A 2 74.21 -38.92 -69.43
N SER A 3 73.81 -40.17 -69.14
CA SER A 3 73.55 -40.78 -67.80
C SER A 3 72.37 -40.13 -67.07
N ASN A 4 71.44 -40.78 -66.36
CA ASN A 4 71.08 -42.18 -66.09
C ASN A 4 69.75 -42.14 -65.28
N LEU A 5 68.95 -43.21 -65.39
CA LEU A 5 68.12 -43.86 -64.34
C LEU A 5 67.27 -43.03 -63.32
N ALA A 6 65.96 -43.34 -63.36
CA ALA A 6 65.19 -43.99 -62.27
C ALA A 6 64.12 -43.19 -61.46
N ILE A 7 63.06 -43.97 -61.15
CA ILE A 7 62.15 -43.95 -60.00
C ILE A 7 60.71 -43.41 -60.24
N VAL A 8 59.80 -44.40 -60.21
CA VAL A 8 58.34 -44.37 -60.09
C VAL A 8 57.92 -43.89 -58.69
N ALA A 9 56.90 -43.02 -58.57
CA ALA A 9 55.91 -43.09 -57.47
C ALA A 9 54.72 -42.13 -57.65
N LEU A 10 53.55 -42.72 -57.44
CA LEU A 10 52.18 -42.23 -57.33
C LEU A 10 51.99 -41.28 -56.12
N LEU A 11 51.22 -40.17 -56.24
CA LEU A 11 50.53 -39.44 -55.14
C LEU A 11 49.70 -38.30 -55.78
N ALA A 12 48.40 -38.49 -56.09
CA ALA A 12 47.24 -38.45 -55.20
C ALA A 12 46.91 -37.04 -54.66
N SER A 13 45.91 -36.43 -55.31
CA SER A 13 44.80 -35.62 -54.76
C SER A 13 45.06 -34.73 -53.53
N MET A 14 45.01 -33.41 -53.72
CA MET A 14 44.73 -32.46 -52.65
C MET A 14 43.75 -31.39 -53.13
N ILE A 15 42.49 -31.81 -53.30
CA ILE A 15 41.32 -30.92 -53.28
C ILE A 15 40.91 -30.83 -51.82
N LEU A 16 41.27 -29.73 -51.14
CA LEU A 16 40.71 -29.35 -49.85
C LEU A 16 39.33 -28.71 -50.11
N PRO A 17 38.20 -29.34 -49.74
CA PRO A 17 36.97 -28.59 -49.57
C PRO A 17 37.09 -27.77 -48.28
N LEU A 18 36.94 -26.45 -48.41
CA LEU A 18 36.63 -25.54 -47.32
C LEU A 18 35.27 -25.94 -46.73
N THR A 19 35.26 -26.82 -45.73
CA THR A 19 34.08 -27.09 -44.89
C THR A 19 34.40 -26.73 -43.45
N ALA A 20 34.65 -25.45 -43.20
CA ALA A 20 34.74 -24.88 -41.86
C ALA A 20 33.81 -23.66 -41.80
N CYS A 21 32.52 -23.89 -42.08
CA CYS A 21 31.44 -22.99 -41.73
C CYS A 21 30.51 -23.71 -40.74
N ASP A 22 30.51 -23.22 -39.51
CA ASP A 22 29.28 -22.72 -38.89
C ASP A 22 28.16 -23.75 -38.65
N GLN A 23 28.42 -24.75 -37.81
CA GLN A 23 27.34 -25.54 -37.21
C GLN A 23 26.86 -24.82 -35.94
N VAL A 24 26.06 -23.77 -36.12
CA VAL A 24 25.23 -23.25 -35.03
C VAL A 24 24.30 -24.39 -34.61
N ASP A 25 24.41 -24.82 -33.36
CA ASP A 25 23.53 -25.83 -32.79
C ASP A 25 22.05 -25.35 -32.88
N PRO A 26 21.19 -26.05 -33.63
CA PRO A 26 19.78 -25.67 -33.78
C PRO A 26 19.04 -25.58 -32.43
N GLU A 27 19.45 -26.36 -31.43
CA GLU A 27 18.86 -26.33 -30.09
C GLU A 27 19.26 -25.05 -29.34
N ALA A 28 20.52 -24.62 -29.46
CA ALA A 28 21.01 -23.35 -28.93
C ALA A 28 20.30 -22.16 -29.58
N GLU A 29 20.08 -22.19 -30.89
CA GLU A 29 19.36 -21.13 -31.60
C GLU A 29 17.89 -21.04 -31.14
N LEU A 30 17.20 -22.17 -30.98
CA LEU A 30 15.83 -22.21 -30.48
C LEU A 30 15.72 -21.70 -29.03
N ALA A 31 16.69 -22.06 -28.18
CA ALA A 31 16.77 -21.55 -26.81
C ALA A 31 16.97 -20.03 -26.77
N GLN A 32 17.87 -19.51 -27.62
CA GLN A 32 18.11 -18.07 -27.74
C GLN A 32 16.86 -17.32 -28.22
N ARG A 33 16.15 -17.85 -29.23
CA ARG A 33 14.88 -17.27 -29.72
C ARG A 33 13.79 -17.30 -28.64
N ARG A 34 13.70 -18.36 -27.83
CA ARG A 34 12.79 -18.43 -26.67
C ARG A 34 13.13 -17.37 -25.63
N GLN A 35 14.41 -17.25 -25.27
CA GLN A 35 14.86 -16.25 -24.30
C GLN A 35 14.56 -14.83 -24.79
N ALA A 36 14.84 -14.53 -26.06
CA ALA A 36 14.55 -13.22 -26.65
C ALA A 36 13.06 -12.86 -26.57
N ARG A 37 12.15 -13.82 -26.75
CA ARG A 37 10.71 -13.60 -26.55
C ARG A 37 10.34 -13.32 -25.10
N VAL A 38 10.94 -14.04 -24.15
CA VAL A 38 10.75 -13.79 -22.71
C VAL A 38 11.22 -12.39 -22.35
N GLU A 39 12.42 -11.98 -22.79
CA GLU A 39 12.95 -10.64 -22.51
C GLU A 39 12.08 -9.54 -23.13
N ALA A 40 11.58 -9.72 -24.35
CA ALA A 40 10.69 -8.77 -24.99
C ALA A 40 9.36 -8.60 -24.24
N GLU A 41 8.78 -9.70 -23.74
CA GLU A 41 7.57 -9.64 -22.91
C GLU A 41 7.84 -8.94 -21.59
N VAL A 42 8.94 -9.28 -20.91
CA VAL A 42 9.31 -8.66 -19.63
C VAL A 42 9.59 -7.16 -19.80
N GLU A 43 10.21 -6.73 -20.91
CA GLU A 43 10.41 -5.31 -21.23
C GLU A 43 9.07 -4.57 -21.34
N LYS A 44 8.10 -5.15 -22.04
CA LYS A 44 6.74 -4.60 -22.14
C LYS A 44 6.08 -4.49 -20.77
N GLN A 45 6.20 -5.51 -19.93
CA GLN A 45 5.68 -5.49 -18.56
C GLN A 45 6.37 -4.41 -17.72
N TYR A 46 7.68 -4.23 -17.87
CA TYR A 46 8.42 -3.19 -17.16
C TYR A 46 7.98 -1.78 -17.56
N HIS A 47 7.76 -1.55 -18.86
CA HIS A 47 7.18 -0.31 -19.34
C HIS A 47 5.78 -0.06 -18.75
N ASN A 48 4.90 -1.07 -18.74
CA ASN A 48 3.56 -0.95 -18.14
C ASN A 48 3.64 -0.67 -16.63
N PHE A 49 4.56 -1.32 -15.92
CA PHE A 49 4.83 -1.10 -14.51
C PHE A 49 5.20 0.37 -14.22
N GLU A 50 6.17 0.93 -14.94
CA GLU A 50 6.58 2.33 -14.76
C GLU A 50 5.44 3.30 -15.10
N GLN A 51 4.64 3.02 -16.14
CA GLN A 51 3.46 3.83 -16.45
C GLN A 51 2.41 3.80 -15.34
N LEU A 52 2.19 2.64 -14.71
CA LEU A 52 1.25 2.52 -13.60
C LEU A 52 1.73 3.31 -12.39
N LEU A 53 3.03 3.25 -12.07
CA LEU A 53 3.63 4.08 -11.02
C LEU A 53 3.45 5.57 -11.32
N ALA A 54 3.77 6.01 -12.54
CA ALA A 54 3.61 7.41 -12.95
C ALA A 54 2.15 7.89 -12.90
N SER A 55 1.18 6.98 -13.04
CA SER A 55 -0.26 7.27 -12.94
C SER A 55 -0.85 7.12 -11.53
N GLY A 56 -0.03 6.87 -10.50
CA GLY A 56 -0.47 6.68 -9.12
C GLY A 56 -1.21 5.35 -8.86
N ARG A 57 -1.10 4.38 -9.78
CA ARG A 57 -1.76 3.06 -9.68
C ARG A 57 -0.79 2.01 -9.13
N ALA A 58 -0.27 2.27 -7.93
CA ALA A 58 0.76 1.48 -7.27
C ALA A 58 0.36 0.00 -7.08
N ASP A 59 -0.88 -0.28 -6.68
CA ASP A 59 -1.38 -1.66 -6.50
C ASP A 59 -1.32 -2.48 -7.81
N LEU A 60 -1.70 -1.87 -8.93
CA LEU A 60 -1.64 -2.53 -10.23
C LEU A 60 -0.19 -2.72 -10.69
N ALA A 61 0.68 -1.77 -10.42
CA ALA A 61 2.11 -1.90 -10.70
C ALA A 61 2.71 -3.08 -9.91
N LEU A 62 2.40 -3.19 -8.62
CA LEU A 62 2.85 -4.30 -7.78
C LEU A 62 2.38 -5.66 -8.33
N ASN A 63 1.14 -5.77 -8.82
CA ASN A 63 0.65 -7.00 -9.44
C ASN A 63 1.45 -7.41 -10.69
N ILE A 64 1.87 -6.45 -11.53
CA ILE A 64 2.74 -6.73 -12.68
C ILE A 64 4.10 -7.22 -12.21
N ALA A 65 4.69 -6.53 -11.23
CA ALA A 65 6.00 -6.89 -10.71
C ALA A 65 5.99 -8.30 -10.09
N ASP A 66 4.99 -8.61 -9.25
CA ASP A 66 4.83 -9.93 -8.64
C ASP A 66 4.62 -11.02 -9.70
N HIS A 67 3.85 -10.75 -10.75
CA HIS A 67 3.67 -11.68 -11.87
C HIS A 67 4.99 -11.96 -12.60
N VAL A 68 5.76 -10.92 -12.95
CA VAL A 68 7.04 -11.06 -13.64
C VAL A 68 8.05 -11.80 -12.77
N LEU A 69 8.17 -11.46 -11.49
CA LEU A 69 9.11 -12.11 -10.57
C LEU A 69 8.77 -13.59 -10.35
N LYS A 70 7.48 -13.94 -10.37
CA LYS A 70 7.03 -15.33 -10.27
C LYS A 70 7.24 -16.12 -11.57
N THR A 71 6.97 -15.52 -12.72
CA THR A 71 6.91 -16.22 -14.02
C THR A 71 8.26 -16.21 -14.74
N TYR A 72 9.04 -15.14 -14.58
CA TYR A 72 10.31 -14.89 -15.26
C TYR A 72 11.42 -14.46 -14.29
N PRO A 73 11.73 -15.24 -13.23
CA PRO A 73 12.67 -14.85 -12.18
C PRO A 73 14.10 -14.60 -12.67
N ASN A 74 14.47 -15.19 -13.81
CA ASN A 74 15.81 -15.12 -14.41
C ASN A 74 15.91 -14.16 -15.61
N SER A 75 14.86 -13.38 -15.89
CA SER A 75 14.91 -12.34 -16.94
C SER A 75 15.89 -11.23 -16.58
N LYS A 76 16.38 -10.49 -17.59
CA LYS A 76 17.36 -9.41 -17.39
C LYS A 76 16.83 -8.27 -16.52
N LEU A 77 15.52 -8.02 -16.53
CA LEU A 77 14.88 -6.95 -15.76
C LEU A 77 14.31 -7.40 -14.41
N ALA A 78 14.29 -8.70 -14.10
CA ALA A 78 13.86 -9.18 -12.79
C ALA A 78 14.58 -8.48 -11.62
N PRO A 79 15.89 -8.19 -11.67
CA PRO A 79 16.56 -7.41 -10.63
C PRO A 79 15.98 -6.00 -10.43
N LYS A 80 15.62 -5.29 -11.52
CA LYS A 80 15.01 -3.95 -11.43
C LYS A 80 13.63 -3.97 -10.78
N PHE A 81 12.84 -5.02 -11.05
CA PHE A 81 11.58 -5.23 -10.34
C PHE A 81 11.83 -5.47 -8.84
N LYS A 82 12.77 -6.35 -8.47
CA LYS A 82 13.10 -6.65 -7.06
C LYS A 82 13.51 -5.41 -6.27
N GLU A 83 14.31 -4.54 -6.89
CA GLU A 83 14.74 -3.26 -6.28
C GLU A 83 13.55 -2.37 -5.86
N LYS A 84 12.48 -2.38 -6.66
CA LYS A 84 11.32 -1.50 -6.46
C LYS A 84 10.19 -2.13 -5.65
N VAL A 85 10.06 -3.45 -5.65
CA VAL A 85 8.89 -4.16 -5.07
C VAL A 85 8.80 -4.01 -3.56
N GLU A 86 9.89 -4.16 -2.80
CA GLU A 86 9.81 -4.09 -1.34
C GLU A 86 9.44 -2.68 -0.84
N PRO A 87 10.09 -1.59 -1.30
CA PRO A 87 9.63 -0.23 -0.97
C PRO A 87 8.20 0.04 -1.40
N LEU A 88 7.80 -0.41 -2.60
CA LEU A 88 6.45 -0.23 -3.13
C LEU A 88 5.40 -0.96 -2.27
N ARG A 89 5.72 -2.18 -1.81
CA ARG A 89 4.82 -2.95 -0.93
C ARG A 89 4.65 -2.25 0.42
N ALA A 90 5.73 -1.76 1.00
CA ALA A 90 5.67 -0.99 2.25
C ALA A 90 4.83 0.28 2.09
N GLN A 91 5.03 1.02 0.99
CA GLN A 91 4.24 2.20 0.65
C GLN A 91 2.75 1.87 0.54
N ILE A 92 2.38 0.84 -0.22
CA ILE A 92 0.98 0.42 -0.40
C ILE A 92 0.33 0.05 0.94
N VAL A 93 1.05 -0.67 1.81
CA VAL A 93 0.54 -1.01 3.15
C VAL A 93 0.29 0.25 3.98
N ALA A 94 1.23 1.19 3.98
CA ALA A 94 1.08 2.46 4.69
C ALA A 94 -0.10 3.28 4.15
N GLU A 95 -0.23 3.43 2.83
CA GLU A 95 -1.32 4.17 2.20
C GLU A 95 -2.69 3.54 2.46
N ARG A 96 -2.77 2.20 2.47
CA ARG A 96 -4.01 1.49 2.83
C ARG A 96 -4.37 1.71 4.29
N GLU A 97 -3.39 1.68 5.18
CA GLU A 97 -3.63 1.93 6.59
C GLU A 97 -4.07 3.39 6.84
N THR A 98 -3.42 4.36 6.21
CA THR A 98 -3.87 5.77 6.24
C THR A 98 -5.31 5.90 5.76
N ARG A 99 -5.64 5.32 4.61
CA ARG A 99 -7.02 5.36 4.08
C ARG A 99 -8.02 4.71 5.03
N ARG A 100 -7.66 3.56 5.61
CA ARG A 100 -8.49 2.85 6.59
C ARG A 100 -8.76 3.73 7.80
N LEU A 101 -7.77 4.46 8.30
CA LEU A 101 -7.90 5.39 9.43
C LEU A 101 -8.74 6.61 9.06
N ASP A 102 -8.54 7.18 7.87
CA ASP A 102 -9.32 8.32 7.36
C ASP A 102 -10.82 7.96 7.23
N GLU A 103 -11.12 6.74 6.74
CA GLU A 103 -12.48 6.23 6.58
C GLU A 103 -13.21 5.98 7.92
N LEU A 104 -12.52 5.96 9.06
CA LEU A 104 -13.17 5.90 10.38
C LEU A 104 -13.87 7.21 10.75
N TRP A 105 -13.47 8.32 10.13
CA TRP A 105 -13.95 9.64 10.46
C TRP A 105 -15.10 10.06 9.54
N VAL A 106 -16.13 10.65 10.16
CA VAL A 106 -17.19 11.37 9.45
C VAL A 106 -16.96 12.86 9.66
N TYR A 107 -16.96 13.63 8.56
CA TYR A 107 -16.71 15.07 8.56
C TYR A 107 -17.94 15.85 8.11
N HIS A 108 -18.36 16.83 8.90
CA HIS A 108 -19.38 17.82 8.56
C HIS A 108 -18.75 19.23 8.55
N ASP A 109 -19.06 20.03 7.53
CA ASP A 109 -18.70 21.45 7.41
C ASP A 109 -19.99 22.17 6.98
N GLU A 110 -20.61 22.87 7.94
CA GLU A 110 -21.92 23.50 7.79
C GLU A 110 -21.81 24.99 8.10
N ASP A 111 -22.55 25.82 7.35
CA ASP A 111 -22.69 27.24 7.66
C ASP A 111 -23.94 27.44 8.51
N ASP A 112 -23.74 27.76 9.78
CA ASP A 112 -24.80 27.95 10.77
C ASP A 112 -24.81 29.42 11.20
N ALA A 113 -25.80 30.15 10.66
CA ALA A 113 -25.97 31.56 10.95
C ALA A 113 -26.29 31.83 12.43
N GLU A 114 -26.97 30.90 13.11
CA GLU A 114 -27.29 31.02 14.55
C GLU A 114 -26.04 30.79 15.40
N ALA A 115 -25.18 29.86 14.98
CA ALA A 115 -23.87 29.64 15.56
C ALA A 115 -22.88 30.80 15.28
N GLY A 116 -23.19 31.73 14.37
CA GLY A 116 -22.32 32.84 14.01
C GLY A 116 -21.30 32.50 12.92
N GLY A 117 -21.59 31.49 12.10
CA GLY A 117 -20.83 31.13 10.91
C GLY A 117 -20.55 29.64 10.82
N ARG A 118 -19.42 29.30 10.22
CA ARG A 118 -19.09 27.91 9.88
C ARG A 118 -18.74 27.07 11.11
N VAL A 119 -19.47 25.97 11.28
CA VAL A 119 -19.21 24.90 12.26
C VAL A 119 -18.58 23.72 11.54
N ARG A 120 -17.46 23.21 12.07
CA ARG A 120 -16.82 22.00 11.54
C ARG A 120 -16.82 20.92 12.59
N THR A 121 -17.27 19.74 12.22
CA THR A 121 -17.35 18.59 13.11
C THR A 121 -16.67 17.40 12.46
N ALA A 122 -15.85 16.69 13.21
CA ALA A 122 -15.34 15.38 12.86
C ALA A 122 -15.70 14.40 13.98
N TYR A 123 -16.19 13.21 13.64
CA TYR A 123 -16.45 12.20 14.64
C TYR A 123 -16.14 10.79 14.17
N LEU A 124 -15.85 9.91 15.13
CA LEU A 124 -15.71 8.47 14.93
C LEU A 124 -16.47 7.72 16.02
N PHE A 125 -16.80 6.46 15.75
CA PHE A 125 -17.47 5.59 16.72
C PHE A 125 -16.46 4.82 17.56
N ALA A 126 -16.81 4.61 18.83
CA ALA A 126 -16.09 3.69 19.69
C ALA A 126 -16.09 2.28 19.07
N LYS A 127 -14.92 1.64 19.10
CA LYS A 127 -14.74 0.26 18.63
C LYS A 127 -15.60 -0.71 19.44
N ASP A 128 -15.59 -0.54 20.75
CA ASP A 128 -16.30 -1.40 21.69
C ASP A 128 -17.59 -0.72 22.21
N PRO A 129 -18.64 -1.50 22.52
CA PRO A 129 -19.84 -0.96 23.14
C PRO A 129 -19.57 -0.42 24.54
N ILE A 130 -20.33 0.60 24.95
CA ILE A 130 -20.19 1.25 26.26
C ILE A 130 -21.22 0.76 27.30
N GLY A 131 -22.06 -0.20 26.93
CA GLY A 131 -23.08 -0.76 27.80
C GLY A 131 -23.71 -2.03 27.23
N PRO A 132 -24.61 -2.68 27.99
CA PRO A 132 -25.29 -3.88 27.53
C PRO A 132 -26.28 -3.58 26.39
N ALA A 133 -26.49 -4.57 25.52
CA ALA A 133 -27.60 -4.56 24.57
C ALA A 133 -28.93 -4.74 25.32
N GLU A 134 -29.96 -4.05 24.86
CA GLU A 134 -31.33 -4.26 25.30
C GLU A 134 -32.05 -5.20 24.32
N ALA A 135 -33.15 -5.83 24.75
CA ALA A 135 -33.84 -6.81 23.92
C ALA A 135 -34.31 -6.20 22.59
N GLY A 136 -33.78 -6.73 21.48
CA GLY A 136 -34.10 -6.26 20.13
C GLY A 136 -33.34 -5.00 19.68
N MET A 137 -32.35 -4.52 20.44
CA MET A 137 -31.53 -3.37 20.10
C MET A 137 -30.04 -3.71 20.12
N GLU A 138 -29.24 -3.02 19.32
CA GLU A 138 -27.78 -3.12 19.38
C GLU A 138 -27.25 -2.59 20.73
N ALA A 139 -26.02 -2.93 21.10
CA ALA A 139 -25.38 -2.34 22.29
C ALA A 139 -24.98 -0.87 22.01
N PRO A 140 -25.13 0.04 22.98
CA PRO A 140 -24.87 1.47 22.73
C PRO A 140 -23.38 1.71 22.50
N ARG A 141 -23.07 2.65 21.61
CA ARG A 141 -21.70 3.12 21.36
C ARG A 141 -21.57 4.60 21.71
N ALA A 142 -20.37 4.97 22.15
CA ALA A 142 -19.97 6.37 22.19
C ALA A 142 -19.43 6.82 20.82
N ARG A 143 -19.49 8.11 20.57
CA ARG A 143 -18.78 8.79 19.49
C ARG A 143 -17.77 9.75 20.10
N LEU A 144 -16.53 9.73 19.62
CA LEU A 144 -15.59 10.81 19.86
C LEU A 144 -15.90 11.92 18.86
N VAL A 145 -16.15 13.13 19.34
CA VAL A 145 -16.51 14.28 18.52
C VAL A 145 -15.49 15.39 18.74
N LEU A 146 -14.95 15.91 17.64
CA LEU A 146 -14.16 17.12 17.58
C LEU A 146 -15.00 18.17 16.87
N ARG A 147 -15.21 19.32 17.50
CA ARG A 147 -16.02 20.39 16.94
C ARG A 147 -15.30 21.71 17.03
N ARG A 148 -15.20 22.42 15.91
CA ARG A 148 -14.85 23.84 15.87
C ARG A 148 -16.12 24.66 15.76
N HIS A 149 -16.42 25.43 16.80
CA HIS A 149 -17.59 26.27 16.88
C HIS A 149 -17.18 27.76 16.97
N PRO A 150 -17.69 28.65 16.12
CA PRO A 150 -17.20 30.03 16.06
C PRO A 150 -17.46 30.84 17.34
N GLN A 151 -18.50 30.50 18.11
CA GLN A 151 -18.79 31.17 19.38
C GLN A 151 -18.22 30.46 20.61
N TRP A 152 -18.00 29.14 20.54
CA TRP A 152 -17.66 28.33 21.73
C TRP A 152 -16.21 27.83 21.71
N GLY A 153 -15.52 27.96 20.58
CA GLY A 153 -14.16 27.50 20.41
C GLY A 153 -14.08 26.07 19.88
N ASP A 154 -12.93 25.44 20.12
CA ASP A 154 -12.68 24.05 19.74
C ASP A 154 -13.03 23.14 20.94
N ASP A 155 -13.91 22.16 20.71
CA ASP A 155 -14.37 21.19 21.70
C ASP A 155 -13.96 19.77 21.32
N VAL A 156 -13.63 18.97 22.34
CA VAL A 156 -13.49 17.51 22.25
C VAL A 156 -14.43 16.89 23.27
N TYR A 157 -15.32 16.00 22.83
CA TYR A 157 -16.26 15.36 23.74
C TYR A 157 -16.64 13.95 23.28
N LEU A 158 -17.00 13.12 24.24
CA LEU A 158 -17.65 11.83 23.97
C LEU A 158 -19.16 12.04 24.00
N LEU A 159 -19.86 11.51 23.00
CA LEU A 159 -21.31 11.53 22.89
C LEU A 159 -21.85 10.09 22.91
N SER A 160 -22.71 9.77 23.88
CA SER A 160 -23.38 8.48 23.94
C SER A 160 -24.69 8.52 23.17
N GLU A 161 -25.02 7.42 22.50
CA GLU A 161 -26.35 7.22 21.90
C GLU A 161 -27.45 7.00 22.94
N ARG A 162 -27.09 6.52 24.14
CA ARG A 162 -28.03 6.20 25.22
C ARG A 162 -27.45 6.45 26.59
N GLY A 163 -28.28 7.03 27.45
CA GLY A 163 -27.98 7.24 28.87
C GLY A 163 -26.89 8.31 29.07
N PRO A 164 -26.94 9.04 30.19
CA PRO A 164 -25.89 9.99 30.51
C PRO A 164 -24.62 9.25 30.91
N PHE A 165 -23.47 9.85 30.60
CA PHE A 165 -22.23 9.46 31.28
C PHE A 165 -22.37 9.78 32.78
N SER A 166 -21.77 8.95 33.61
CA SER A 166 -21.52 9.30 35.01
C SER A 166 -20.03 9.60 35.17
N CYS A 167 -19.72 10.65 35.93
CA CYS A 167 -18.34 11.01 36.23
C CYS A 167 -18.18 11.25 37.73
N GLY A 168 -16.97 11.02 38.24
CA GLY A 168 -16.63 11.28 39.62
C GLY A 168 -16.66 12.77 39.98
N ASN A 169 -16.36 13.07 41.24
CA ASN A 169 -16.10 14.42 41.70
C ASN A 169 -14.75 14.42 42.46
N PRO A 170 -13.65 14.94 41.87
CA PRO A 170 -13.59 15.62 40.56
C PRO A 170 -13.84 14.67 39.38
N CYS A 171 -14.28 15.23 38.26
CA CYS A 171 -14.47 14.47 37.03
C CYS A 171 -13.12 14.37 36.28
N GLU A 172 -12.57 13.16 36.21
CA GLU A 172 -11.27 12.87 35.62
C GLU A 172 -11.38 11.74 34.60
N LEU A 173 -10.76 11.94 33.43
CA LEU A 173 -10.75 10.99 32.32
C LEU A 173 -9.34 10.47 32.10
N GLN A 174 -9.20 9.16 31.92
CA GLN A 174 -7.96 8.55 31.49
C GLN A 174 -7.95 8.42 29.97
N VAL A 175 -6.95 9.03 29.34
CA VAL A 175 -6.79 9.06 27.89
C VAL A 175 -5.44 8.45 27.53
N GLN A 176 -5.46 7.54 26.56
CA GLN A 176 -4.28 6.92 26.00
C GLN A 176 -4.42 6.91 24.48
N PHE A 177 -3.33 7.24 23.79
CA PHE A 177 -3.23 7.10 22.34
C PHE A 177 -2.29 5.96 22.01
N ASP A 178 -2.77 4.99 21.24
CA ASP A 178 -2.02 3.82 20.81
C ASP A 178 -1.27 3.18 22.00
N ASP A 179 0.04 2.98 21.88
CA ASP A 179 0.92 2.41 22.92
C ASP A 179 1.56 3.48 23.83
N GLY A 180 1.04 4.72 23.81
CA GLY A 180 1.55 5.84 24.59
C GLY A 180 1.23 5.77 26.09
N GLU A 181 1.71 6.75 26.85
CA GLU A 181 1.40 6.87 28.29
C GLU A 181 -0.05 7.30 28.52
N VAL A 182 -0.69 6.71 29.54
CA VAL A 182 -2.00 7.13 30.02
C VAL A 182 -1.87 8.51 30.67
N ARG A 183 -2.72 9.44 30.26
CA ARG A 183 -2.83 10.79 30.84
C ARG A 183 -4.17 10.95 31.51
N THR A 184 -4.19 11.64 32.64
CA THR A 184 -5.43 12.07 33.29
C THR A 184 -5.73 13.50 32.86
N VAL A 185 -6.93 13.72 32.32
CA VAL A 185 -7.42 15.04 31.90
C VAL A 185 -8.75 15.34 32.59
N PRO A 186 -9.09 16.62 32.86
CA PRO A 186 -10.37 16.95 33.45
C PRO A 186 -11.52 16.66 32.48
N GLY A 187 -12.65 16.22 33.03
CA GLY A 187 -13.89 16.04 32.29
C GLY A 187 -14.99 16.98 32.78
N GLU A 188 -15.99 17.25 31.94
CA GLU A 188 -17.19 18.01 32.32
C GLU A 188 -18.44 17.39 31.69
N ILE A 189 -19.44 17.06 32.50
CA ILE A 189 -20.78 16.69 32.00
C ILE A 189 -21.59 17.97 31.85
N PRO A 190 -22.20 18.24 30.68
CA PRO A 190 -22.97 19.46 30.48
C PRO A 190 -24.23 19.48 31.35
N GLU A 191 -24.57 20.66 31.87
CA GLU A 191 -25.78 20.85 32.70
C GLU A 191 -27.08 20.70 31.89
N THR A 192 -27.01 20.85 30.56
CA THR A 192 -28.15 20.78 29.63
C THR A 192 -28.72 19.36 29.47
N GLY A 193 -28.09 18.36 30.09
CA GLY A 193 -28.61 16.97 30.13
C GLY A 193 -28.33 16.16 28.87
N GLU A 194 -27.55 16.70 27.94
CA GLU A 194 -27.03 15.94 26.80
C GLU A 194 -26.24 14.73 27.29
N HIS A 195 -26.29 13.63 26.52
CA HIS A 195 -25.54 12.41 26.80
C HIS A 195 -24.07 12.57 26.42
N ALA A 196 -23.41 13.59 26.93
CA ALA A 196 -22.05 13.96 26.57
C ALA A 196 -21.14 14.12 27.79
N ILE A 197 -19.84 13.96 27.55
CA ILE A 197 -18.79 14.35 28.49
C ILE A 197 -17.69 15.05 27.70
N PHE A 198 -17.42 16.30 28.06
CA PHE A 198 -16.38 17.11 27.47
C PHE A 198 -15.04 16.76 28.07
N VAL A 199 -14.03 16.66 27.21
CA VAL A 199 -12.63 16.51 27.58
C VAL A 199 -12.02 17.91 27.62
N LYS A 200 -11.50 18.32 28.77
CA LYS A 200 -10.88 19.64 28.93
C LYS A 200 -9.37 19.54 28.81
N ASP A 201 -8.75 20.68 28.50
CA ASP A 201 -7.29 20.86 28.44
C ASP A 201 -6.59 19.92 27.45
N PHE A 202 -7.15 19.81 26.24
CA PHE A 202 -6.58 19.05 25.12
C PHE A 202 -5.78 19.92 24.13
#